data_AF-B1YNX5-F1
#
_entry.id   AF-B1YNX5-F1
#
_cell.length_a   1.000
_cell.length_b   1.000
_cell.length_c   1.000
_cell.angle_alpha   90.00
_cell.angle_beta   90.00
_cell.angle_gamma   90.00
#
_symmetry.space_group_name_H-M   'P 1'
#
loop_
_entity.id
_entity.type
_entity.pdbx_description
1 polymer ?
#
loop_
_entity_poly.entity_id
_entity_poly.type
_entity_poly.pdbx_seq_one_letter_code
_entity_poly.pdbx_strand_id
1 'polypeptide(L)' 'MAVRRTNAEKGDRAVERLAERYLRRDYGNPVEGYAGAEFALLKCLDLYHSPELDEHVRRYVPHPDWIGDKPARRGGK' A
#
# COMPACT_ATOMS: atom_id res chain seq x y z
N MET A 1 -30.84 -5.15 -9.16
CA MET A 1 -29.71 -4.88 -10.08
C MET A 1 -28.44 -4.76 -9.25
N ALA A 2 -27.41 -5.56 -9.52
CA ALA A 2 -26.11 -5.40 -8.87
C ALA A 2 -25.32 -4.31 -9.61
N VAL A 3 -24.98 -3.22 -8.93
CA VAL A 3 -24.07 -2.19 -9.45
C VAL A 3 -22.69 -2.84 -9.64
N ARG A 4 -22.23 -2.97 -10.89
CA ARG A 4 -20.86 -3.41 -11.16
C ARG A 4 -19.89 -2.29 -10.81
N ARG A 5 -19.03 -2.52 -9.82
CA ARG A 5 -17.98 -1.57 -9.41
C ARG A 5 -16.83 -1.52 -10.40
N THR A 6 -16.26 -0.33 -10.56
CA THR A 6 -15.05 -0.08 -11.36
C THR A 6 -13.80 -0.68 -10.70
N ASN A 7 -12.70 -0.78 -11.44
CA ASN A 7 -11.42 -1.24 -10.86
C ASN A 7 -10.85 -0.25 -9.84
N ALA A 8 -11.07 1.05 -10.02
CA ALA A 8 -10.66 2.08 -9.07
C ALA A 8 -11.35 1.89 -7.70
N GLU A 9 -12.68 1.76 -7.70
CA GLU A 9 -13.46 1.55 -6.46
C GLU A 9 -13.07 0.24 -5.73
N LYS A 10 -12.65 -0.79 -6.48
CA LYS A 10 -12.14 -2.03 -5.91
C LYS A 10 -10.74 -1.85 -5.32
N GLY A 11 -9.89 -1.10 -6.01
CA GLY A 11 -8.55 -0.69 -5.56
C GLY A 11 -8.62 0.08 -4.25
N ASP A 12 -9.38 1.17 -4.19
CA ASP A 12 -9.49 2.03 -2.99
C ASP A 12 -9.84 1.22 -1.73
N ARG A 13 -10.89 0.40 -1.81
CA ARG A 13 -11.28 -0.45 -0.69
C ARG A 13 -10.22 -1.50 -0.34
N ALA A 14 -9.48 -2.00 -1.34
CA ALA A 14 -8.45 -3.00 -1.11
C ALA A 14 -7.19 -2.41 -0.48
N VAL A 15 -6.82 -1.17 -0.81
CA VAL A 15 -5.70 -0.47 -0.15
C VAL A 15 -6.07 -0.04 1.27
N GLU A 16 -7.31 0.41 1.51
CA GLU A 16 -7.81 0.68 2.88
C GLU A 16 -7.70 -0.55 3.78
N ARG A 17 -8.20 -1.70 3.31
CA ARG A 17 -8.08 -2.97 4.06
C ARG A 17 -6.63 -3.40 4.25
N LEU A 18 -5.73 -3.07 3.33
CA LEU A 18 -4.31 -3.38 3.44
C LEU A 18 -3.66 -2.49 4.52
N ALA A 19 -3.92 -1.18 4.49
CA ALA A 19 -3.44 -0.23 5.49
C ALA A 19 -3.91 -0.60 6.90
N GLU A 20 -5.19 -0.92 7.07
CA GLU A 20 -5.73 -1.38 8.34
C GLU A 20 -5.03 -2.62 8.90
N ARG A 21 -4.62 -3.58 8.05
CA ARG A 21 -3.89 -4.77 8.50
C ARG A 21 -2.52 -4.41 9.04
N TYR A 22 -1.82 -3.46 8.41
CA TYR A 22 -0.52 -3.00 8.89
C TYR A 22 -0.64 -2.22 10.20
N LEU A 23 -1.65 -1.35 10.31
CA LEU A 23 -1.90 -0.56 11.52
C LEU A 23 -2.21 -1.43 12.75
N ARG A 24 -2.93 -2.54 12.56
CA ARG A 24 -3.26 -3.51 13.63
C ARG A 24 -2.10 -4.43 14.05
N ARG A 25 -0.95 -4.39 13.37
CA ARG A 25 0.19 -5.24 13.76
C ARG A 25 0.69 -4.86 15.15
N ASP A 26 1.06 -5.87 15.93
CA ASP A 26 1.66 -5.68 17.24
C ASP A 26 3.17 -5.45 17.08
N TYR A 27 3.60 -4.21 17.29
CA TYR A 27 5.01 -3.83 17.21
C TYR A 27 5.52 -3.76 18.64
N GLY A 28 6.04 -4.88 19.11
CA GLY A 28 6.68 -4.95 20.42
C GLY A 28 7.96 -4.12 20.42
N ASN A 29 8.14 -3.29 21.46
CA ASN A 29 9.42 -2.64 21.71
C ASN A 29 10.14 -3.34 22.87
N PRO A 30 11.37 -3.86 22.68
CA PRO A 30 12.15 -4.41 23.78
C PRO A 30 12.66 -3.37 24.80
N VAL A 31 12.48 -2.07 24.55
CA VAL A 31 12.99 -0.96 25.37
C VAL A 31 11.83 -0.20 26.03
N GLU A 32 11.91 0.00 27.36
CA GLU A 32 10.87 0.63 28.17
C GLU A 32 10.47 2.06 27.74
N GLY A 33 11.36 2.79 27.07
CA GLY A 33 11.18 4.21 26.72
C GLY A 33 10.04 4.53 25.74
N TYR A 34 9.37 3.51 25.20
CA TYR A 34 8.23 3.69 24.27
C TYR A 34 7.08 2.73 24.59
N ALA A 35 6.92 2.33 25.85
CA ALA A 35 5.78 1.54 26.28
C ALA A 35 4.46 2.22 25.85
N GLY A 36 3.63 1.50 25.10
CA GLY A 36 2.35 2.00 24.58
C GLY A 36 2.42 2.80 23.27
N ALA A 37 3.59 2.94 22.63
CA ALA A 37 3.68 3.56 21.32
C ALA A 37 3.00 2.70 20.24
N GLU A 38 2.17 3.33 19.41
CA GLU A 38 1.42 2.63 18.34
C GLU A 38 2.27 2.34 17.09
N PHE A 39 3.40 3.05 16.92
CA PHE A 39 4.30 2.96 15.77
C PHE A 39 3.60 3.13 14.40
N ALA A 40 2.53 3.92 14.32
CA ALA A 40 1.72 4.08 13.11
C ALA A 40 2.55 4.51 11.89
N LEU A 41 3.46 5.47 12.04
CA LEU A 41 4.34 5.89 10.95
C LEU A 41 5.25 4.75 10.46
N LEU A 42 5.88 4.02 11.38
CA LEU A 42 6.75 2.89 11.03
C LEU A 42 5.96 1.79 10.30
N LYS A 43 4.75 1.47 10.77
CA LYS A 43 3.85 0.52 10.11
C LYS A 43 3.46 0.96 8.69
N CYS A 44 3.27 2.27 8.47
CA CYS A 44 3.04 2.82 7.14
C CYS A 44 4.28 2.75 6.24
N LEU A 45 5.48 2.93 6.80
CA LEU A 45 6.72 2.72 6.07
C LEU A 45 6.89 1.25 5.67
N ASP A 46 6.58 0.31 6.57
CA ASP A 46 6.65 -1.11 6.25
C ASP A 46 5.62 -1.51 5.18
N LEU A 47 4.41 -0.93 5.24
CA LEU A 47 3.42 -1.07 4.18
C LEU A 47 3.94 -0.55 2.83
N TYR A 48 4.55 0.63 2.82
CA TYR A 48 5.07 1.25 1.61
C TYR A 48 6.10 0.36 0.89
N HIS A 49 6.92 -0.36 1.65
CA HIS A 49 7.94 -1.27 1.12
C HIS A 49 7.44 -2.72 0.95
N SER A 50 6.14 -2.96 1.13
CA SER A 50 5.60 -4.32 1.18
C SER A 50 5.33 -4.94 -0.20
N PRO A 51 5.55 -6.25 -0.36
CA PRO A 51 5.19 -6.95 -1.59
C PRO A 51 3.67 -6.94 -1.83
N GLU A 52 2.84 -6.88 -0.77
CA GLU A 52 1.39 -6.83 -0.92
C GLU A 52 0.91 -5.50 -1.54
N LEU A 53 1.60 -4.39 -1.25
CA LEU A 53 1.29 -3.10 -1.87
C LEU A 53 1.76 -3.06 -3.34
N ASP A 54 2.92 -3.65 -3.66
CA ASP A 54 3.38 -3.80 -5.05
C ASP A 54 2.40 -4.64 -5.89
N GLU A 55 1.92 -5.77 -5.35
CA GLU A 55 0.89 -6.59 -6.01
C GLU A 55 -0.42 -5.81 -6.20
N HIS A 56 -0.83 -5.03 -5.19
CA HIS A 56 -2.01 -4.18 -5.28
C HIS A 56 -1.89 -3.17 -6.43
N VAL A 57 -0.76 -2.47 -6.50
CA VAL A 57 -0.48 -1.48 -7.56
C VAL A 57 -0.54 -2.14 -8.93
N ARG A 58 0.12 -3.30 -9.13
CA ARG A 58 0.08 -4.03 -10.39
C ARG A 58 -1.31 -4.51 -10.81
N ARG A 59 -2.19 -4.77 -9.83
CA ARG A 59 -3.56 -5.25 -10.10
C ARG A 59 -4.54 -4.14 -10.47
N TYR A 60 -4.45 -2.98 -9.81
CA TYR A 60 -5.49 -1.95 -9.88
C TYR A 60 -5.07 -0.67 -10.59
N VAL A 61 -3.77 -0.37 -10.65
CA VAL A 61 -3.26 0.81 -11.37
C VAL A 61 -3.08 0.45 -12.86
N PRO A 62 -3.73 1.16 -13.81
CA PRO A 62 -3.66 0.81 -15.23
C PRO A 62 -2.24 0.80 -15.82
N HIS A 63 -1.39 1.71 -15.34
CA HIS A 63 -0.04 1.92 -15.84
C HIS A 63 0.95 2.12 -14.67
N PRO A 64 1.30 1.06 -13.94
CA PRO A 64 2.08 1.17 -12.70
C PRO A 64 3.52 1.66 -12.94
N ASP A 65 4.05 1.50 -14.15
CA ASP A 65 5.41 1.93 -14.53
C ASP A 65 5.46 3.32 -15.17
N TRP A 66 4.37 4.09 -15.11
CA TRP A 66 4.35 5.46 -15.66
C TRP A 66 4.95 6.46 -14.66
N ILE A 67 5.62 7.48 -15.21
CA ILE A 67 6.08 8.65 -14.46
C ILE A 67 5.11 9.78 -14.79
N GLY A 68 4.22 10.11 -13.85
CA GLY A 68 3.06 10.96 -14.10
C GLY A 68 2.15 10.31 -15.15
N ASP A 69 1.76 11.06 -16.18
CA ASP A 69 0.88 10.58 -17.26
C ASP A 69 1.64 10.04 -18.48
N LYS A 70 2.92 9.65 -18.31
CA LYS A 70 3.78 9.20 -19.41
C LYS A 70 4.48 7.88 -19.07
N PRO A 71 4.72 7.00 -20.05
CA PRO A 71 5.53 5.80 -19.83
C PRO A 71 6.93 6.18 -19.33
N ALA A 72 7.46 5.42 -18.37
CA ALA A 72 8.87 5.53 -18.01
C ALA A 72 9.72 5.36 -19.27
N ARG A 73 10.69 6.27 -19.48
CA ARG A 73 11.62 6.16 -20.60
C ARG A 73 12.33 4.81 -20.48
N ARG A 74 12.03 3.87 -21.38
CA ARG A 74 12.88 2.70 -21.60
C ARG A 74 14.21 3.25 -22.10
N GLY A 75 15.24 3.23 -21.25
CA GLY A 75 16.61 3.48 -21.70
C GLY A 75 16.92 2.51 -22.83
N GLY A 76 17.11 3.03 -24.04
CA GLY A 76 17.59 2.23 -25.16
C GLY A 76 18.97 1.70 -24.82
N LYS A 77 19.12 0.38 -24.87
CA LYS A 77 20.41 -0.22 -25.18
C LYS A 77 20.51 -0.32 -26.68
#